data_AF-W9X4R6-F1
#
_entry.id   AF-W9X4R6-F1
#
_cell.length_a   1.000
_cell.length_b   1.000
_cell.length_c   1.000
_cell.angle_alpha   90.00
_cell.angle_beta   90.00
_cell.angle_gamma   90.00
#
_symmetry.space_group_name_H-M   'P 1'
#
loop_
_entity.id
_entity.type
_entity.pdbx_description
1 polymer ?
#
loop_
_entity_poly.entity_id
_entity_poly.type
_entity_poly.pdbx_seq_one_letter_code
_entity_poly.pdbx_strand_id
1 'polypeptide(L)'
;MATQAAVASPEPYTELEQESSLVSVQSSHPKAQAFDPLAFPKSRKRQLPPSRYRFRSPRYDRGPMHPHQPLHPSDPASREFVPGPFSSPRVELAYHSIIAPDFMTMCYQHTPPGFRPGEKGPRLRPWIGDNPYFANRQLRGPRGGDVLRLLRKPITFRNVPMVERVTVHAFCKGALKGGSGYLHVAGMILQAITNQRVVVHKARSNEQGWGLIRGRPVSLTVDLKGEDMYHFLGKMINVVLPRIKDWNGVRATTGDNSGNLSFGLTPDVVAGFPEIEINYDAYPTKLIPGLYITIHTTASCDKDARLLLQQLGIPFYGKIVD
;
A
#
# COMPACT_ATOMS: atom_id res chain seq x y z
N MET A 1 25.64 -3.50 64.46
CA MET A 1 24.72 -2.43 64.02
C MET A 1 25.43 -1.61 62.95
N ALA A 2 25.21 -1.92 61.68
CA ALA A 2 25.68 -1.11 60.56
C ALA A 2 24.43 -0.52 59.90
N THR A 3 24.23 0.78 60.09
CA THR A 3 23.17 1.57 59.48
C THR A 3 23.45 1.69 57.98
N GLN A 4 22.69 0.98 57.17
CA GLN A 4 22.61 1.24 55.73
C GLN A 4 22.00 2.64 55.56
N ALA A 5 22.81 3.59 55.12
CA ALA A 5 22.34 4.89 54.67
C ALA A 5 21.46 4.66 53.44
N ALA A 6 20.16 4.93 53.58
CA ALA A 6 19.24 5.01 52.45
C ALA A 6 19.68 6.19 51.57
N VAL A 7 20.38 5.89 50.48
CA VAL A 7 20.62 6.85 49.40
C VAL A 7 19.25 7.19 48.84
N ALA A 8 18.75 8.38 49.15
CA ALA A 8 17.52 8.90 48.59
C ALA A 8 17.65 8.88 47.06
N SER A 9 16.87 8.03 46.40
CA SER A 9 16.77 8.01 44.95
C SER A 9 16.35 9.41 44.49
N PRO A 10 17.07 10.07 43.56
CA PRO A 10 16.67 11.37 43.06
C PRO A 10 15.26 11.27 42.49
N GLU A 11 14.40 12.26 42.81
CA GLU A 11 13.03 12.29 42.29
C GLU A 11 13.09 12.25 40.74
N PRO A 12 12.26 11.45 40.06
CA PRO A 12 12.40 11.16 38.62
C PRO A 12 12.33 12.40 37.71
N TYR A 13 11.83 13.52 38.24
CA TYR A 13 11.76 14.81 37.55
C TYR A 13 13.07 15.59 37.52
N THR A 14 14.05 15.23 38.37
CA THR A 14 15.33 15.94 38.47
C THR A 14 16.28 15.61 37.31
N GLU A 15 16.03 14.52 36.58
CA GLU A 15 16.77 14.09 35.38
C GLU A 15 16.23 14.70 34.08
N LEU A 16 15.05 15.35 34.14
CA LEU A 16 14.47 16.01 32.97
C LEU A 16 15.23 17.29 32.62
N GLU A 17 15.26 17.61 31.33
CA GLU A 17 15.86 18.86 30.84
C GLU A 17 15.18 20.06 31.51
N GLN A 18 15.97 20.89 32.19
CA GLN A 18 15.48 21.99 33.00
C GLN A 18 14.84 23.10 32.13
N GLU A 19 15.31 23.29 30.89
CA GLU A 19 14.84 24.31 29.95
C GLU A 19 14.14 23.69 28.73
N SER A 20 12.89 23.26 28.89
CA SER A 20 12.13 22.68 27.78
C SER A 20 11.42 23.73 26.91
N SER A 21 11.68 23.72 25.61
CA SER A 21 11.01 24.60 24.65
C SER A 21 9.53 24.24 24.42
N LEU A 22 9.13 23.00 24.71
CA LEU A 22 7.75 22.51 24.58
C LEU A 22 6.79 23.13 25.61
N VAL A 23 7.30 23.59 26.75
CA VAL A 23 6.51 24.23 27.82
C VAL A 23 6.50 25.76 27.68
N SER A 24 7.31 26.31 26.78
CA SER A 24 7.31 27.75 26.52
C SER A 24 5.94 28.23 26.01
N VAL A 25 5.47 29.36 26.54
CA VAL A 25 4.19 29.95 26.15
C VAL A 25 4.26 30.35 24.67
N GLN A 26 3.20 30.02 23.93
CA GLN A 26 3.05 30.42 22.53
C GLN A 26 3.33 31.92 22.34
N SER A 27 3.97 32.27 21.22
CA SER A 27 4.32 33.66 20.92
C SER A 27 3.11 34.58 21.09
N SER A 28 3.27 35.66 21.84
CA SER A 28 2.19 36.62 22.06
C SER A 28 1.73 37.25 20.73
N HIS A 29 0.41 37.44 20.59
CA HIS A 29 -0.24 38.08 19.44
C HIS A 29 0.48 39.33 18.87
N PRO A 30 1.01 40.28 19.69
CA PRO A 30 1.73 41.44 19.16
C PRO A 30 3.04 41.09 18.44
N LYS A 31 3.77 40.05 18.88
CA LYS A 31 5.00 39.61 18.20
C LYS A 31 4.70 38.95 16.85
N ALA A 32 3.59 38.22 16.75
CA ALA A 32 3.13 37.62 15.50
C ALA A 32 2.72 38.70 14.48
N GLN A 33 2.03 39.76 14.92
CA GLN A 33 1.64 40.88 14.05
C GLN A 33 2.84 41.67 13.52
N ALA A 34 3.90 41.82 14.33
CA ALA A 34 5.13 42.50 13.93
C ALA A 34 6.07 41.63 13.07
N PHE A 35 5.80 40.31 12.95
CA PHE A 35 6.68 39.39 12.23
C PHE A 35 6.36 39.37 10.73
N ASP A 36 7.11 40.16 9.95
CA ASP A 36 7.10 40.10 8.48
C ASP A 36 8.38 39.41 7.95
N PRO A 37 8.29 38.17 7.45
CA PRO A 37 9.45 37.44 6.94
C PRO A 37 10.00 38.00 5.62
N LEU A 38 9.26 38.82 4.88
CA LEU A 38 9.66 39.39 3.59
C LEU A 38 10.29 40.77 3.72
N ALA A 39 9.94 41.55 4.75
CA ALA A 39 10.52 42.87 4.99
C ALA A 39 12.04 42.80 5.20
N PHE A 40 12.53 41.83 5.97
CA PHE A 40 13.96 41.70 6.29
C PHE A 40 14.84 41.33 5.08
N PRO A 41 14.49 40.34 4.23
CA PRO A 41 15.24 40.11 2.99
C PRO A 41 15.24 41.32 2.05
N LYS A 42 14.12 42.06 1.94
CA LYS A 42 13.99 43.22 1.06
C LYS A 42 14.83 44.42 1.51
N SER A 43 14.95 44.65 2.82
CA SER A 43 15.73 45.78 3.37
C SER A 43 17.24 45.55 3.34
N ARG A 44 17.69 44.29 3.21
CA ARG A 44 19.12 43.95 3.16
C ARG A 44 19.74 44.35 1.83
N LYS A 45 20.84 45.10 1.90
CA LYS A 45 21.68 45.44 0.74
C LYS A 45 22.55 44.29 0.25
N ARG A 46 22.75 43.24 1.07
CA ARG A 46 23.62 42.09 0.77
C ARG A 46 22.98 40.79 1.27
N GLN A 47 23.31 39.68 0.60
CA GLN A 47 22.88 38.34 1.02
C GLN A 47 23.56 37.94 2.33
N LEU A 48 22.84 37.19 3.19
CA LEU A 48 23.44 36.60 4.39
C LEU A 48 24.51 35.57 4.00
N PRO A 49 25.62 35.47 4.77
CA PRO A 49 26.62 34.45 4.54
C PRO A 49 25.99 33.05 4.72
N PRO A 50 26.39 32.06 3.90
CA PRO A 50 25.89 30.70 4.04
C PRO A 50 26.38 30.06 5.34
N SER A 51 25.58 29.15 5.90
CA SER A 51 25.98 28.35 7.06
C SER A 51 27.24 27.52 6.78
N ARG A 52 27.99 27.20 7.85
CA ARG A 52 29.12 26.27 7.82
C ARG A 52 28.67 24.83 7.57
N TYR A 53 27.49 24.46 8.04
CA TYR A 53 26.90 23.14 7.80
C TYR A 53 26.38 23.05 6.36
N ARG A 54 26.98 22.16 5.56
CA ARG A 54 26.69 21.99 4.13
C ARG A 54 26.44 20.54 3.72
N PHE A 55 26.06 19.69 4.67
CA PHE A 55 25.74 18.30 4.39
C PHE A 55 24.60 18.19 3.36
N ARG A 56 24.73 17.27 2.40
CA ARG A 56 23.73 16.96 1.39
C ARG A 56 23.64 15.45 1.25
N SER A 57 22.43 14.91 1.18
CA SER A 57 22.26 13.46 1.03
C SER A 57 22.99 12.93 -0.22
N PRO A 58 23.83 11.87 -0.10
CA PRO A 58 24.57 11.28 -1.21
C PRO A 58 23.62 10.72 -2.27
N ARG A 59 24.14 10.59 -3.50
CA ARG A 59 23.38 9.97 -4.60
C ARG A 59 23.26 8.46 -4.47
N TYR A 60 24.24 7.80 -3.85
CA TYR A 60 24.32 6.36 -3.74
C TYR A 60 24.62 5.98 -2.29
N ASP A 61 23.91 4.98 -1.79
CA ASP A 61 24.28 4.29 -0.56
C ASP A 61 25.47 3.35 -0.85
N ARG A 62 26.55 3.51 -0.09
CA ARG A 62 27.78 2.72 -0.20
C ARG A 62 27.95 1.72 0.94
N GLY A 63 26.87 1.49 1.69
CA GLY A 63 26.84 0.59 2.84
C GLY A 63 26.96 1.32 4.18
N PRO A 64 26.64 0.63 5.28
CA PRO A 64 26.41 1.24 6.58
C PRO A 64 27.66 1.84 7.24
N MET A 65 28.85 1.41 6.83
CA MET A 65 30.12 1.91 7.39
C MET A 65 30.69 3.10 6.61
N HIS A 66 30.07 3.52 5.52
CA HIS A 66 30.55 4.68 4.78
C HIS A 66 30.37 5.95 5.63
N PRO A 67 31.37 6.84 5.76
CA PRO A 67 31.22 8.03 6.61
C PRO A 67 30.07 8.97 6.18
N HIS A 68 29.75 8.99 4.89
CA HIS A 68 28.73 9.87 4.32
C HIS A 68 27.43 9.10 4.04
N GLN A 69 26.59 8.96 5.08
CA GLN A 69 25.35 8.19 5.05
C GLN A 69 24.18 8.95 4.41
N PRO A 70 23.25 8.26 3.73
CA PRO A 70 21.99 8.85 3.30
C PRO A 70 21.08 9.21 4.47
N LEU A 71 20.31 10.29 4.29
CA LEU A 71 19.24 10.65 5.23
C LEU A 71 18.05 9.73 5.07
N HIS A 72 17.33 9.51 6.17
CA HIS A 72 16.08 8.76 6.16
C HIS A 72 15.06 9.41 5.20
N PRO A 73 14.20 8.65 4.50
CA PRO A 73 13.22 9.22 3.56
C PRO A 73 12.23 10.22 4.17
N SER A 74 12.02 10.19 5.49
CA SER A 74 11.16 11.17 6.19
C SER A 74 11.81 12.54 6.36
N ASP A 75 13.13 12.66 6.20
CA ASP A 75 13.83 13.93 6.32
C ASP A 75 13.56 14.80 5.06
N PRO A 76 13.11 16.05 5.21
CA PRO A 76 12.85 16.94 4.08
C PRO A 76 14.08 17.24 3.21
N ALA A 77 15.30 17.07 3.74
CA ALA A 77 16.54 17.21 2.99
C ALA A 77 16.97 15.91 2.26
N SER A 78 16.23 14.82 2.42
CA SER A 78 16.48 13.56 1.72
C SER A 78 16.10 13.65 0.23
N ARG A 79 16.75 12.81 -0.59
CA ARG A 79 16.47 12.72 -2.04
C ARG A 79 15.19 11.94 -2.33
N GLU A 80 14.79 11.08 -1.40
CA GLU A 80 13.61 10.21 -1.48
C GLU A 80 12.41 10.80 -0.75
N PHE A 81 12.54 12.04 -0.27
CA PHE A 81 11.48 12.71 0.45
C PHE A 81 10.23 12.84 -0.43
N VAL A 82 9.13 12.30 0.08
CA VAL A 82 7.79 12.49 -0.47
C VAL A 82 7.03 13.28 0.59
N PRO A 83 6.42 14.43 0.23
CA PRO A 83 5.58 15.17 1.17
C PRO A 83 4.51 14.26 1.78
N GLY A 84 4.19 14.50 3.05
CA GLY A 84 3.22 13.72 3.80
C GLY A 84 1.77 13.84 3.27
N PRO A 85 0.78 13.35 4.03
CA PRO A 85 -0.60 13.34 3.59
C PRO A 85 -1.12 14.76 3.35
N PHE A 86 -1.86 14.95 2.26
CA PHE A 86 -2.47 16.23 1.89
C PHE A 86 -3.92 16.32 2.38
N SER A 87 -4.61 15.18 2.45
CA SER A 87 -5.98 15.09 2.94
C SER A 87 -6.23 13.79 3.70
N SER A 88 -7.38 13.69 4.34
CA SER A 88 -7.86 12.45 4.95
C SER A 88 -8.88 11.79 4.01
N PRO A 89 -8.54 10.69 3.33
CA PRO A 89 -9.45 10.03 2.41
C PRO A 89 -10.75 9.60 3.10
N ARG A 90 -11.89 9.95 2.51
CA ARG A 90 -13.20 9.60 3.07
C ARG A 90 -13.39 8.08 3.24
N VAL A 91 -12.86 7.28 2.31
CA VAL A 91 -12.95 5.82 2.36
C VAL A 91 -12.18 5.25 3.56
N GLU A 92 -11.01 5.81 3.85
CA GLU A 92 -10.19 5.43 5.02
C GLU A 92 -10.89 5.81 6.33
N LEU A 93 -11.44 7.03 6.41
CA LEU A 93 -12.21 7.48 7.57
C LEU A 93 -13.46 6.62 7.80
N ALA A 94 -14.22 6.29 6.75
CA ALA A 94 -15.36 5.38 6.83
C ALA A 94 -14.95 3.98 7.28
N TYR A 95 -13.78 3.50 6.83
CA TYR A 95 -13.23 2.23 7.28
C TYR A 95 -13.00 2.22 8.80
N HIS A 96 -12.27 3.20 9.33
CA HIS A 96 -11.94 3.25 10.75
C HIS A 96 -13.14 3.52 11.66
N SER A 97 -14.09 4.34 11.20
CA SER A 97 -15.23 4.77 12.02
C SER A 97 -16.36 3.74 12.08
N ILE A 98 -16.66 3.07 10.97
CA ILE A 98 -17.86 2.24 10.81
C ILE A 98 -17.49 0.79 10.46
N ILE A 99 -16.70 0.59 9.41
CA ILE A 99 -16.47 -0.75 8.86
C ILE A 99 -15.66 -1.62 9.81
N ALA A 100 -14.59 -1.09 10.40
CA ALA A 100 -13.72 -1.84 11.30
C ALA A 100 -14.45 -2.41 12.54
N PRO A 101 -15.24 -1.63 13.31
CA PRO A 101 -16.01 -2.17 14.43
C PRO A 101 -17.11 -3.15 13.98
N ASP A 102 -17.78 -2.90 12.84
CA ASP A 102 -18.79 -3.81 12.30
C ASP A 102 -18.16 -5.14 11.87
N PHE A 103 -17.04 -5.10 11.15
CA PHE A 103 -16.29 -6.28 10.71
C PHE A 103 -15.85 -7.13 11.91
N MET A 104 -15.32 -6.47 12.95
CA MET A 104 -14.92 -7.14 14.19
C MET A 104 -16.09 -7.84 14.86
N THR A 105 -17.26 -7.18 14.93
CA THR A 105 -18.46 -7.72 15.57
C THR A 105 -19.05 -8.89 14.79
N MET A 106 -19.13 -8.78 13.45
CA MET A 106 -19.64 -9.84 12.58
C MET A 106 -18.77 -11.11 12.61
N CYS A 107 -17.44 -10.94 12.68
CA CYS A 107 -16.50 -12.07 12.64
C CYS A 107 -16.06 -12.53 14.04
N TYR A 108 -16.67 -12.02 15.11
CA TYR A 108 -16.25 -12.32 16.47
C TYR A 108 -16.48 -13.79 16.81
N GLN A 109 -15.43 -14.44 17.30
CA GLN A 109 -15.50 -15.78 17.88
C GLN A 109 -15.11 -15.70 19.35
N HIS A 110 -16.04 -16.06 20.24
CA HIS A 110 -15.79 -16.03 21.68
C HIS A 110 -14.78 -17.12 22.08
N THR A 111 -13.73 -16.72 22.79
CA THR A 111 -12.79 -17.63 23.46
C THR A 111 -13.02 -17.55 24.96
N PRO A 112 -13.36 -18.65 25.64
CA PRO A 112 -13.61 -18.63 27.07
C PRO A 112 -12.33 -18.27 27.85
N PRO A 113 -12.45 -17.70 29.07
CA PRO A 113 -11.29 -17.39 29.89
C PRO A 113 -10.46 -18.65 30.17
N GLY A 114 -9.15 -18.56 30.01
CA GLY A 114 -8.24 -19.69 30.14
C GLY A 114 -8.07 -20.55 28.88
N PHE A 115 -8.79 -20.25 27.79
CA PHE A 115 -8.56 -20.93 26.51
C PHE A 115 -7.12 -20.72 26.02
N ARG A 116 -6.45 -21.82 25.69
CA ARG A 116 -5.13 -21.81 25.04
C ARG A 116 -5.27 -22.43 23.66
N PRO A 117 -4.89 -21.74 22.57
CA PRO A 117 -4.94 -22.34 21.24
C PRO A 117 -3.98 -23.53 21.19
N GLY A 118 -4.40 -24.61 20.52
CA GLY A 118 -3.54 -25.77 20.31
C GLY A 118 -2.28 -25.39 19.52
N GLU A 119 -1.14 -25.95 19.92
CA GLU A 119 0.12 -25.76 19.22
C GLU A 119 0.02 -26.33 17.79
N LYS A 120 0.34 -25.50 16.80
CA LYS A 120 0.34 -25.93 15.40
C LYS A 120 1.65 -26.66 15.13
N GLY A 121 1.56 -27.94 14.78
CA GLY A 121 2.72 -28.73 14.37
C GLY A 121 3.41 -28.20 13.10
N PRO A 122 4.64 -28.68 12.81
CA PRO A 122 5.39 -28.24 11.65
C PRO A 122 4.65 -28.59 10.35
N ARG A 123 4.52 -27.60 9.46
CA ARG A 123 3.77 -27.78 8.19
C ARG A 123 4.53 -28.61 7.17
N LEU A 124 5.86 -28.45 7.13
CA LEU A 124 6.75 -29.39 6.47
C LEU A 124 7.03 -30.52 7.43
N ARG A 125 6.43 -31.68 7.17
CA ARG A 125 6.39 -32.77 8.13
C ARG A 125 7.70 -33.55 8.12
N PRO A 126 8.27 -33.90 9.28
CA PRO A 126 9.38 -34.84 9.35
C PRO A 126 8.93 -36.26 9.02
N TRP A 127 9.90 -37.14 8.78
CA TRP A 127 9.69 -38.59 8.75
C TRP A 127 9.84 -39.12 10.18
N ILE A 128 8.88 -39.88 10.66
CA ILE A 128 8.84 -40.40 12.04
C ILE A 128 8.68 -41.91 11.96
N GLY A 129 9.47 -42.64 12.76
CA GLY A 129 9.44 -44.10 12.87
C GLY A 129 10.83 -44.69 13.09
N ASP A 130 10.90 -46.00 13.27
CA ASP A 130 12.13 -46.72 13.66
C ASP A 130 13.10 -46.97 12.50
N ASN A 131 12.72 -46.59 11.28
CA ASN A 131 13.57 -46.78 10.12
C ASN A 131 14.78 -45.81 10.20
N PRO A 132 16.04 -46.32 10.22
CA PRO A 132 17.23 -45.49 10.31
C PRO A 132 17.35 -44.42 9.21
N TYR A 133 16.77 -44.67 8.04
CA TYR A 133 16.78 -43.71 6.93
C TYR A 133 15.95 -42.44 7.20
N PHE A 134 15.09 -42.42 8.22
CA PHE A 134 14.26 -41.26 8.54
C PHE A 134 15.04 -40.13 9.21
N ALA A 135 16.11 -40.43 9.95
CA ALA A 135 16.84 -39.45 10.76
C ALA A 135 17.40 -38.27 9.95
N ASN A 136 18.00 -38.55 8.79
CA ASN A 136 18.64 -37.53 7.94
C ASN A 136 17.85 -37.23 6.65
N ARG A 137 16.59 -37.66 6.58
CA ARG A 137 15.76 -37.44 5.38
C ARG A 137 15.22 -36.03 5.36
N GLN A 138 15.24 -35.41 4.18
CA GLN A 138 14.62 -34.09 3.98
C GLN A 138 13.15 -34.09 4.40
N LEU A 139 12.69 -32.96 4.91
CA LEU A 139 11.29 -32.77 5.29
C LEU A 139 10.36 -33.03 4.10
N ARG A 140 9.18 -33.54 4.41
CA ARG A 140 8.17 -33.83 3.41
C ARG A 140 7.62 -32.54 2.82
N GLY A 141 7.28 -32.59 1.54
CA GLY A 141 6.60 -31.49 0.86
C GLY A 141 5.25 -31.13 1.49
N PRO A 142 4.72 -29.95 1.15
CA PRO A 142 3.42 -29.50 1.66
C PRO A 142 2.32 -30.53 1.34
N ARG A 143 1.39 -30.72 2.27
CA ARG A 143 0.24 -31.60 2.04
C ARG A 143 -0.84 -30.84 1.25
N GLY A 144 -1.31 -31.45 0.16
CA GLY A 144 -2.47 -30.97 -0.62
C GLY A 144 -2.15 -30.02 -1.78
N GLY A 145 -0.90 -29.58 -1.93
CA GLY A 145 -0.45 -28.76 -3.05
C GLY A 145 1.05 -28.54 -3.01
N ASP A 146 1.57 -27.77 -3.96
CA ASP A 146 3.02 -27.59 -4.11
C ASP A 146 3.62 -26.55 -3.14
N VAL A 147 2.79 -25.60 -2.67
CA VAL A 147 3.23 -24.46 -1.85
C VAL A 147 2.41 -24.37 -0.56
N LEU A 148 3.05 -23.93 0.53
CA LEU A 148 2.38 -23.65 1.80
C LEU A 148 1.46 -22.42 1.68
N ARG A 149 0.15 -22.63 1.74
CA ARG A 149 -0.85 -21.55 1.76
C ARG A 149 -0.93 -20.85 3.11
N LEU A 150 -1.38 -19.60 3.16
CA LEU A 150 -1.58 -18.90 4.43
C LEU A 150 -2.66 -19.61 5.26
N LEU A 151 -2.52 -19.53 6.59
CA LEU A 151 -3.53 -20.04 7.52
C LEU A 151 -4.40 -18.87 7.95
N ARG A 152 -5.73 -19.04 7.84
CA ARG A 152 -6.68 -18.06 8.35
C ARG A 152 -6.49 -17.90 9.87
N LYS A 153 -6.28 -16.66 10.31
CA LYS A 153 -6.26 -16.30 11.73
C LYS A 153 -7.67 -15.89 12.15
N PRO A 154 -8.11 -16.19 13.39
CA PRO A 154 -9.35 -15.64 13.90
C PRO A 154 -9.26 -14.11 13.90
N ILE A 155 -10.37 -13.44 13.59
CA ILE A 155 -10.44 -12.00 13.58
C ILE A 155 -10.61 -11.52 15.03
N THR A 156 -9.76 -10.58 15.42
CA THR A 156 -9.71 -9.93 16.73
C THR A 156 -9.56 -8.43 16.51
N PHE A 157 -9.71 -7.64 17.57
CA PHE A 157 -9.47 -6.20 17.54
C PHE A 157 -8.06 -5.80 17.04
N ARG A 158 -7.09 -6.72 17.03
CA ARG A 158 -5.69 -6.45 16.62
C ARG A 158 -5.41 -6.73 15.14
N ASN A 159 -6.29 -7.44 14.45
CA ASN A 159 -6.05 -7.91 13.08
C ASN A 159 -7.29 -7.78 12.20
N VAL A 160 -8.03 -6.69 12.36
CA VAL A 160 -9.13 -6.35 11.47
C VAL A 160 -8.56 -6.12 10.05
N PRO A 161 -9.07 -6.81 9.01
CA PRO A 161 -8.56 -6.69 7.66
C PRO A 161 -8.78 -5.28 7.10
N MET A 162 -7.74 -4.74 6.44
CA MET A 162 -7.77 -3.46 5.74
C MET A 162 -7.18 -3.60 4.34
N VAL A 163 -7.40 -2.61 3.48
CA VAL A 163 -6.72 -2.56 2.18
C VAL A 163 -5.28 -2.09 2.40
N GLU A 164 -4.31 -2.84 1.89
CA GLU A 164 -2.88 -2.54 2.04
C GLU A 164 -2.31 -1.83 0.81
N ARG A 165 -2.71 -2.28 -0.38
CA ARG A 165 -2.19 -1.79 -1.67
C ARG A 165 -3.19 -2.11 -2.78
N VAL A 166 -3.24 -1.26 -3.80
CA VAL A 166 -3.97 -1.56 -5.04
C VAL A 166 -3.00 -1.54 -6.22
N THR A 167 -2.93 -2.64 -6.96
CA THR A 167 -2.18 -2.70 -8.23
C THR A 167 -3.14 -2.50 -9.37
N VAL A 168 -2.82 -1.54 -10.24
CA VAL A 168 -3.51 -1.33 -11.51
C VAL A 168 -2.56 -1.75 -12.62
N HIS A 169 -2.96 -2.75 -13.40
CA HIS A 169 -2.16 -3.34 -14.48
C HIS A 169 -2.87 -3.18 -15.82
N ALA A 170 -2.16 -2.70 -16.83
CA ALA A 170 -2.66 -2.62 -18.21
C ALA A 170 -1.79 -3.47 -19.13
N PHE A 171 -2.38 -4.51 -19.71
CA PHE A 171 -1.74 -5.30 -20.76
C PHE A 171 -2.19 -4.83 -22.14
N CYS A 172 -1.28 -4.27 -22.92
CA CYS A 172 -1.59 -3.66 -24.21
C CYS A 172 -1.33 -4.65 -25.35
N LYS A 173 -2.33 -5.48 -25.72
CA LYS A 173 -2.19 -6.44 -26.84
C LYS A 173 -1.79 -5.76 -28.16
N GLY A 174 -2.27 -4.54 -28.40
CA GLY A 174 -1.92 -3.74 -29.58
C GLY A 174 -0.42 -3.42 -29.69
N ALA A 175 0.30 -3.36 -28.57
CA ALA A 175 1.74 -3.07 -28.56
C ALA A 175 2.59 -4.17 -29.21
N LEU A 176 2.07 -5.40 -29.31
CA LEU A 176 2.78 -6.53 -29.94
C LEU A 176 3.00 -6.32 -31.44
N LYS A 177 2.02 -5.72 -32.11
CA LYS A 177 2.01 -5.50 -33.58
C LYS A 177 2.17 -4.03 -33.95
N GLY A 178 1.50 -3.13 -33.23
CA GLY A 178 1.38 -1.71 -33.56
C GLY A 178 2.38 -0.79 -32.86
N GLY A 179 3.44 -1.35 -32.27
CA GLY A 179 4.54 -0.57 -31.69
C GLY A 179 4.24 0.08 -30.34
N SER A 180 5.13 0.98 -29.89
CA SER A 180 5.10 1.55 -28.54
C SER A 180 3.98 2.57 -28.30
N GLY A 181 3.31 3.06 -29.35
CA GLY A 181 2.23 4.06 -29.24
C GLY A 181 1.14 3.68 -28.23
N TYR A 182 0.73 2.41 -28.22
CA TYR A 182 -0.24 1.88 -27.27
C TYR A 182 0.23 1.99 -25.81
N LEU A 183 1.52 1.81 -25.55
CA LEU A 183 2.10 1.92 -24.21
C LEU A 183 2.20 3.38 -23.76
N HIS A 184 2.46 4.31 -24.67
CA HIS A 184 2.49 5.73 -24.32
C HIS A 184 1.10 6.21 -23.90
N VAL A 185 0.07 5.89 -24.67
CA VAL A 185 -1.33 6.23 -24.34
C VAL A 185 -1.77 5.57 -23.04
N ALA A 186 -1.52 4.27 -22.88
CA ALA A 186 -1.83 3.56 -21.63
C ALA A 186 -1.10 4.14 -20.41
N GLY A 187 0.16 4.59 -20.59
CA GLY A 187 0.94 5.23 -19.55
C GLY A 187 0.37 6.58 -19.12
N MET A 188 -0.05 7.39 -20.09
CA MET A 188 -0.69 8.69 -19.81
C MET A 188 -2.02 8.51 -19.07
N ILE A 189 -2.84 7.55 -19.51
CA ILE A 189 -4.15 7.25 -18.89
C ILE A 189 -3.97 6.76 -17.45
N LEU A 190 -3.08 5.78 -17.23
CA LEU A 190 -2.81 5.27 -15.89
C LEU A 190 -2.29 6.37 -14.96
N GLN A 191 -1.33 7.18 -15.41
CA GLN A 191 -0.80 8.29 -14.61
C GLN A 191 -1.87 9.32 -14.27
N ALA A 192 -2.77 9.64 -15.20
CA ALA A 192 -3.88 10.56 -14.95
C ALA A 192 -4.86 10.01 -13.91
N ILE A 193 -5.21 8.72 -13.99
CA ILE A 193 -6.15 8.08 -13.06
C ILE A 193 -5.54 7.91 -11.65
N THR A 194 -4.28 7.49 -11.57
CA THR A 194 -3.64 7.03 -10.33
C THR A 194 -2.70 8.04 -9.68
N ASN A 195 -2.40 9.18 -10.33
CA ASN A 195 -1.45 10.19 -9.87
C ASN A 195 -0.02 9.65 -9.57
N GLN A 196 0.36 8.54 -10.18
CA GLN A 196 1.62 7.87 -9.89
C GLN A 196 2.27 7.38 -11.18
N ARG A 197 3.60 7.52 -11.23
CA ARG A 197 4.38 7.13 -12.39
C ARG A 197 4.32 5.62 -12.63
N VAL A 198 3.91 5.24 -13.84
CA VAL A 198 3.84 3.83 -14.28
C VAL A 198 5.21 3.18 -14.42
N VAL A 199 5.25 1.88 -14.15
CA VAL A 199 6.40 1.00 -14.41
C VAL A 199 6.13 0.18 -15.67
N VAL A 200 7.07 0.20 -16.61
CA VAL A 200 6.99 -0.54 -17.87
C VAL A 200 7.56 -1.94 -17.72
N HIS A 201 6.78 -2.95 -18.12
CA HIS A 201 7.19 -4.35 -18.08
C HIS A 201 7.47 -4.90 -19.46
N LYS A 202 8.53 -5.71 -19.52
CA LYS A 202 8.93 -6.46 -20.71
C LYS A 202 8.39 -7.87 -20.68
N ALA A 203 8.10 -8.44 -21.85
CA ALA A 203 7.66 -9.82 -22.00
C ALA A 203 8.69 -10.80 -21.43
N ARG A 204 8.22 -11.73 -20.59
CA ARG A 204 9.05 -12.76 -19.95
C ARG A 204 9.26 -13.99 -20.84
N SER A 205 8.22 -14.41 -21.56
CA SER A 205 8.21 -15.56 -22.46
C SER A 205 8.17 -15.13 -23.93
N ASN A 206 8.49 -16.07 -24.82
CA ASN A 206 8.33 -15.95 -26.26
C ASN A 206 7.26 -16.94 -26.70
N GLU A 207 6.20 -16.47 -27.35
CA GLU A 207 5.08 -17.30 -27.82
C GLU A 207 4.65 -16.82 -29.20
N GLN A 208 4.88 -17.65 -30.21
CA GLN A 208 4.69 -17.28 -31.61
C GLN A 208 3.21 -17.14 -31.95
N GLY A 209 2.32 -17.94 -31.35
CA GLY A 209 0.88 -17.88 -31.59
C GLY A 209 0.26 -16.53 -31.22
N TRP A 210 0.83 -15.83 -30.24
CA TRP A 210 0.39 -14.49 -29.84
C TRP A 210 1.25 -13.36 -30.44
N GLY A 211 2.33 -13.69 -31.14
CA GLY A 211 3.34 -12.71 -31.57
C GLY A 211 4.08 -12.06 -30.39
N LEU A 212 4.15 -12.74 -29.24
CA LEU A 212 4.81 -12.25 -28.03
C LEU A 212 6.30 -12.57 -28.11
N ILE A 213 7.15 -11.55 -28.13
CA ILE A 213 8.61 -11.72 -28.20
C ILE A 213 9.25 -11.28 -26.89
N ARG A 214 10.06 -12.16 -26.29
CA ARG A 214 10.77 -11.91 -25.02
C ARG A 214 11.59 -10.62 -25.09
N GLY A 215 11.52 -9.81 -24.04
CA GLY A 215 12.28 -8.56 -23.93
C GLY A 215 11.61 -7.32 -24.55
N ARG A 216 10.53 -7.46 -25.33
CA ARG A 216 9.74 -6.32 -25.80
C ARG A 216 8.88 -5.75 -24.67
N PRO A 217 8.68 -4.41 -24.58
CA PRO A 217 7.73 -3.83 -23.64
C PRO A 217 6.30 -4.13 -24.07
N VAL A 218 5.44 -4.56 -23.13
CA VAL A 218 4.07 -5.02 -23.46
C VAL A 218 3.02 -4.55 -22.45
N SER A 219 3.41 -4.33 -21.19
CA SER A 219 2.46 -3.92 -20.15
C SER A 219 3.01 -2.86 -19.22
N LEU A 220 2.10 -2.27 -18.45
CA LEU A 220 2.34 -1.21 -17.49
C LEU A 220 1.69 -1.58 -16.17
N THR A 221 2.33 -1.24 -15.05
CA THR A 221 1.72 -1.35 -13.72
C THR A 221 1.90 -0.07 -12.92
N VAL A 222 0.95 0.17 -12.02
CA VAL A 222 1.06 1.13 -10.92
C VAL A 222 0.69 0.44 -9.62
N ASP A 223 1.45 0.70 -8.57
CA ASP A 223 1.20 0.21 -7.21
C ASP A 223 0.86 1.37 -6.28
N LEU A 224 -0.43 1.49 -5.95
CA LEU A 224 -0.97 2.55 -5.11
C LEU A 224 -0.96 2.16 -3.64
N LYS A 225 -0.51 3.07 -2.78
CA LYS A 225 -0.51 2.93 -1.32
C LYS A 225 -0.95 4.24 -0.67
N GLY A 226 -1.41 4.18 0.59
CA GLY A 226 -1.76 5.37 1.36
C GLY A 226 -2.92 6.16 0.74
N GLU A 227 -2.74 7.48 0.66
CA GLU A 227 -3.80 8.41 0.26
C GLU A 227 -4.32 8.15 -1.17
N ASP A 228 -3.41 8.01 -2.14
CA ASP A 228 -3.75 7.80 -3.56
C ASP A 228 -4.55 6.51 -3.78
N MET A 229 -4.27 5.47 -2.99
CA MET A 229 -5.01 4.21 -3.02
C MET A 229 -6.47 4.40 -2.63
N TYR A 230 -6.73 5.11 -1.53
CA TYR A 230 -8.09 5.33 -1.05
C TYR A 230 -8.86 6.31 -1.95
N HIS A 231 -8.20 7.32 -2.52
CA HIS A 231 -8.80 8.18 -3.53
C HIS A 231 -9.17 7.38 -4.79
N PHE A 232 -8.28 6.50 -5.27
CA PHE A 232 -8.58 5.61 -6.39
C PHE A 232 -9.77 4.70 -6.11
N LEU A 233 -9.80 4.04 -4.95
CA LEU A 233 -10.93 3.20 -4.54
C LEU A 233 -12.23 4.00 -4.44
N GLY A 234 -12.18 5.20 -3.85
CA GLY A 234 -13.34 6.08 -3.71
C GLY A 234 -13.93 6.49 -5.06
N LYS A 235 -13.08 6.87 -6.02
CA LYS A 235 -13.48 7.19 -7.40
C LYS A 235 -14.05 5.96 -8.10
N MET A 236 -13.36 4.83 -8.01
CA MET A 236 -13.77 3.60 -8.66
C MET A 236 -15.15 3.13 -8.18
N ILE A 237 -15.35 3.04 -6.86
CA ILE A 237 -16.56 2.48 -6.26
C ILE A 237 -17.76 3.41 -6.44
N ASN A 238 -17.59 4.72 -6.19
CA ASN A 238 -18.72 5.63 -6.17
C ASN A 238 -19.05 6.25 -7.54
N VAL A 239 -18.07 6.35 -8.44
CA VAL A 239 -18.24 7.05 -9.72
C VAL A 239 -18.18 6.10 -10.91
N VAL A 240 -17.18 5.22 -10.98
CA VAL A 240 -16.93 4.43 -12.20
C VAL A 240 -17.80 3.18 -12.26
N LEU A 241 -17.80 2.35 -11.22
CA LEU A 241 -18.54 1.09 -11.19
C LEU A 241 -20.06 1.26 -11.40
N PRO A 242 -20.74 2.27 -10.82
CA PRO A 242 -22.17 2.47 -11.03
C PRO A 242 -22.54 2.93 -12.45
N ARG A 243 -21.58 3.50 -13.22
CA ARG A 243 -21.81 3.94 -14.60
C ARG A 243 -21.74 2.80 -15.62
N ILE A 244 -21.28 1.61 -15.21
CA ILE A 244 -21.19 0.45 -16.09
C ILE A 244 -22.60 -0.09 -16.35
N LYS A 245 -23.02 -0.06 -17.62
CA LYS A 245 -24.30 -0.61 -18.04
C LYS A 245 -24.31 -2.14 -17.86
N ASP A 246 -25.41 -2.67 -17.32
CA ASP A 246 -25.65 -4.10 -17.12
C ASP A 246 -24.54 -4.81 -16.31
N TRP A 247 -23.99 -4.12 -15.29
CA TRP A 247 -22.92 -4.67 -14.45
C TRP A 247 -23.46 -5.34 -13.18
N ASN A 248 -23.34 -6.66 -13.11
CA ASN A 248 -23.80 -7.46 -11.97
C ASN A 248 -22.86 -7.41 -10.76
N GLY A 249 -21.64 -6.88 -10.93
CA GLY A 249 -20.61 -6.83 -9.88
C GLY A 249 -19.35 -7.64 -10.20
N VAL A 250 -18.51 -7.82 -9.18
CA VAL A 250 -17.30 -8.66 -9.26
C VAL A 250 -17.69 -10.13 -9.08
N ARG A 251 -17.03 -11.03 -9.80
CA ARG A 251 -17.30 -12.47 -9.67
C ARG A 251 -16.92 -12.96 -8.26
N ALA A 252 -17.83 -13.65 -7.57
CA ALA A 252 -17.60 -14.13 -6.21
C ALA A 252 -16.52 -15.22 -6.11
N THR A 253 -16.15 -15.86 -7.23
CA THR A 253 -15.05 -16.84 -7.29
C THR A 253 -13.66 -16.19 -7.43
N THR A 254 -13.59 -14.87 -7.51
CA THR A 254 -12.32 -14.15 -7.54
C THR A 254 -11.57 -14.34 -6.22
N GLY A 255 -10.26 -14.56 -6.31
CA GLY A 255 -9.35 -14.61 -5.16
C GLY A 255 -8.14 -15.50 -5.41
N ASP A 256 -7.07 -15.28 -4.65
CA ASP A 256 -5.82 -16.04 -4.71
C ASP A 256 -5.63 -16.98 -3.50
N ASN A 257 -6.69 -17.22 -2.73
CA ASN A 257 -6.74 -17.90 -1.44
C ASN A 257 -5.86 -17.27 -0.34
N SER A 258 -5.39 -16.04 -0.55
CA SER A 258 -4.50 -15.33 0.36
C SER A 258 -5.06 -13.97 0.76
N GLY A 259 -6.31 -13.64 0.36
CA GLY A 259 -6.94 -12.36 0.68
C GLY A 259 -6.73 -11.27 -0.37
N ASN A 260 -6.22 -11.60 -1.56
CA ASN A 260 -6.11 -10.63 -2.67
C ASN A 260 -7.21 -10.90 -3.71
N LEU A 261 -7.91 -9.85 -4.12
CA LEU A 261 -9.02 -9.93 -5.05
C LEU A 261 -8.71 -9.15 -6.32
N SER A 262 -9.02 -9.72 -7.48
CA SER A 262 -8.75 -9.11 -8.78
C SER A 262 -9.95 -9.12 -9.73
N PHE A 263 -10.10 -8.05 -10.49
CA PHE A 263 -11.10 -7.95 -11.56
C PHE A 263 -10.62 -7.02 -12.67
N GLY A 264 -11.25 -7.14 -13.84
CA GLY A 264 -10.91 -6.34 -15.02
C GLY A 264 -11.97 -5.27 -15.31
N LEU A 265 -11.53 -4.14 -15.85
CA LEU A 265 -12.34 -3.10 -16.46
C LEU A 265 -12.11 -3.11 -17.97
N THR A 266 -13.19 -3.02 -18.74
CA THR A 266 -13.11 -2.86 -20.19
C THR A 266 -12.68 -1.44 -20.56
N PRO A 267 -12.12 -1.21 -21.77
CA PRO A 267 -11.71 0.12 -22.22
C PRO A 267 -12.81 1.18 -22.10
N ASP A 268 -14.06 0.82 -22.37
CA ASP A 268 -15.21 1.74 -22.29
C ASP A 268 -15.45 2.21 -20.86
N VAL A 269 -15.24 1.33 -19.87
CA VAL A 269 -15.35 1.68 -18.45
C VAL A 269 -14.18 2.56 -18.01
N VAL A 270 -13.00 2.31 -18.55
CA VAL A 270 -11.80 3.13 -18.27
C VAL A 270 -11.98 4.56 -18.80
N ALA A 271 -12.69 4.74 -19.92
CA ALA A 271 -13.05 6.05 -20.42
C ALA A 271 -14.02 6.82 -19.50
N GLY A 272 -14.74 6.12 -18.61
CA GLY A 272 -15.67 6.72 -17.63
C GLY A 272 -15.02 7.29 -16.37
N PHE A 273 -13.68 7.20 -16.23
CA PHE A 273 -12.97 7.89 -15.16
C PHE A 273 -13.00 9.41 -15.40
N PRO A 274 -13.30 10.25 -14.37
CA PRO A 274 -13.40 11.70 -14.54
C PRO A 274 -12.17 12.35 -15.16
N GLU A 275 -10.96 11.86 -14.83
CA GLU A 275 -9.70 12.39 -15.36
C GLU A 275 -9.51 12.12 -16.85
N ILE A 276 -10.16 11.08 -17.37
CA ILE A 276 -10.09 10.68 -18.79
C ILE A 276 -11.25 11.28 -19.57
N GLU A 277 -12.45 11.32 -19.00
CA GLU A 277 -13.66 11.86 -19.64
C GLU A 277 -13.48 13.32 -20.08
N ILE A 278 -12.86 14.16 -19.25
CA ILE A 278 -12.63 15.59 -19.54
C ILE A 278 -11.73 15.77 -20.77
N ASN A 279 -10.75 14.89 -20.96
CA ASN A 279 -9.75 14.97 -22.01
C ASN A 279 -9.89 13.82 -23.02
N TYR A 280 -11.10 13.27 -23.17
CA TYR A 280 -11.31 12.06 -23.98
C TYR A 280 -10.85 12.26 -25.43
N ASP A 281 -11.14 13.42 -26.01
CA ASP A 281 -10.78 13.78 -27.39
C ASP A 281 -9.27 13.92 -27.61
N ALA A 282 -8.49 14.09 -26.54
CA ALA A 282 -7.02 14.14 -26.62
C ALA A 282 -6.38 12.76 -26.82
N TYR A 283 -7.12 11.68 -26.53
CA TYR A 283 -6.62 10.31 -26.70
C TYR A 283 -7.04 9.73 -28.05
N PRO A 284 -6.13 9.11 -28.80
CA PRO A 284 -6.47 8.46 -30.06
C PRO A 284 -7.54 7.37 -29.88
N THR A 285 -8.52 7.34 -30.77
CA THR A 285 -9.60 6.35 -30.73
C THR A 285 -9.04 4.91 -30.76
N LYS A 286 -9.65 4.02 -29.96
CA LYS A 286 -9.28 2.58 -29.84
C LYS A 286 -7.90 2.28 -29.23
N LEU A 287 -7.20 3.28 -28.67
CA LEU A 287 -5.93 3.06 -27.96
C LEU A 287 -6.08 2.98 -26.44
N ILE A 288 -7.26 3.28 -25.89
CA ILE A 288 -7.55 3.15 -24.46
C ILE A 288 -7.44 1.66 -24.07
N PRO A 289 -6.59 1.31 -23.09
CA PRO A 289 -6.43 -0.07 -22.66
C PRO A 289 -7.54 -0.49 -21.70
N GLY A 290 -7.79 -1.80 -21.60
CA GLY A 290 -8.47 -2.37 -20.44
C GLY A 290 -7.53 -2.40 -19.23
N LEU A 291 -8.09 -2.33 -18.03
CA LEU A 291 -7.35 -2.36 -16.78
C LEU A 291 -7.65 -3.63 -15.99
N TYR A 292 -6.64 -4.18 -15.34
CA TYR A 292 -6.78 -5.25 -14.35
C TYR A 292 -6.41 -4.67 -12.99
N ILE A 293 -7.37 -4.68 -12.08
CA ILE A 293 -7.23 -4.12 -10.74
C ILE A 293 -7.08 -5.29 -9.78
N THR A 294 -6.02 -5.27 -8.99
CA THR A 294 -5.78 -6.23 -7.91
C THR A 294 -5.74 -5.47 -6.59
N ILE A 295 -6.70 -5.77 -5.73
CA ILE A 295 -6.81 -5.19 -4.40
C ILE A 295 -6.14 -6.14 -3.43
N HIS A 296 -5.06 -5.68 -2.81
CA HIS A 296 -4.35 -6.39 -1.78
C HIS A 296 -4.88 -5.97 -0.42
N THR A 297 -5.29 -6.95 0.37
CA THR A 297 -5.79 -6.72 1.73
C THR A 297 -4.88 -7.42 2.74
N THR A 298 -4.96 -6.99 4.00
CA THR A 298 -4.27 -7.67 5.10
C THR A 298 -4.98 -8.97 5.54
N ALA A 299 -6.10 -9.32 4.91
CA ALA A 299 -6.78 -10.58 5.15
C ALA A 299 -5.87 -11.77 4.80
N SER A 300 -6.13 -12.93 5.41
CA SER A 300 -5.39 -14.18 5.14
C SER A 300 -6.21 -15.20 4.34
N CYS A 301 -7.44 -14.82 3.97
CA CYS A 301 -8.42 -15.66 3.29
C CYS A 301 -9.34 -14.78 2.43
N ASP A 302 -9.78 -15.32 1.28
CA ASP A 302 -10.59 -14.59 0.30
C ASP A 302 -12.01 -14.30 0.82
N LYS A 303 -12.53 -15.11 1.74
CA LYS A 303 -13.80 -14.84 2.43
C LYS A 303 -13.75 -13.51 3.19
N ASP A 304 -12.71 -13.32 3.99
CA ASP A 304 -12.55 -12.11 4.80
C ASP A 304 -12.28 -10.89 3.91
N ALA A 305 -11.49 -11.06 2.84
CA ALA A 305 -11.26 -10.00 1.86
C ALA A 305 -12.54 -9.59 1.12
N ARG A 306 -13.38 -10.55 0.70
CA ARG A 306 -14.65 -10.24 0.03
C ARG A 306 -15.61 -9.53 0.97
N LEU A 307 -15.70 -9.97 2.22
CA LEU A 307 -16.53 -9.31 3.22
C LEU A 307 -16.10 -7.85 3.43
N LEU A 308 -14.80 -7.58 3.50
CA LEU A 308 -14.27 -6.22 3.59
C LEU A 308 -14.64 -5.38 2.36
N LEU A 309 -14.43 -5.92 1.16
CA LEU A 309 -14.76 -5.21 -0.08
C LEU A 309 -16.26 -4.98 -0.26
N GLN A 310 -17.11 -5.89 0.23
CA GLN A 310 -18.56 -5.71 0.27
C GLN A 310 -18.95 -4.51 1.14
N GLN A 311 -18.36 -4.39 2.33
CA GLN A 311 -18.61 -3.24 3.20
C GLN A 311 -18.08 -1.93 2.63
N LEU A 312 -17.01 -1.97 1.83
CA LEU A 312 -16.51 -0.81 1.09
C LEU A 312 -17.41 -0.42 -0.10
N GLY A 313 -18.40 -1.25 -0.47
CA GLY A 313 -19.38 -0.95 -1.52
C GLY A 313 -19.15 -1.69 -2.85
N ILE A 314 -18.31 -2.73 -2.88
CA ILE A 314 -18.13 -3.55 -4.09
C ILE A 314 -19.15 -4.69 -4.11
N PRO A 315 -20.07 -4.74 -5.10
CA PRO A 315 -21.02 -5.83 -5.24
C PRO A 315 -20.33 -7.09 -5.79
N PHE A 316 -20.77 -8.26 -5.32
CA PHE A 316 -20.30 -9.56 -5.83
C PHE A 316 -21.47 -10.40 -6.36
N TYR A 317 -21.26 -11.15 -7.44
CA TYR A 317 -22.26 -12.05 -8.03
C TYR A 317 -21.74 -13.47 -8.25
N GLY A 318 -22.69 -14.42 -8.35
CA GLY A 318 -22.40 -15.83 -8.60
C GLY A 318 -22.12 -16.64 -7.33
N LYS A 319 -21.61 -17.86 -7.51
CA LYS A 319 -21.35 -18.79 -6.40
C LYS A 319 -20.15 -18.32 -5.57
N ILE A 320 -20.39 -18.12 -4.27
CA ILE A 320 -19.34 -17.85 -3.29
C ILE A 320 -18.55 -19.15 -3.06
N VAL A 321 -17.23 -19.08 -3.31
CA VAL A 321 -16.28 -20.15 -2.98
C VAL A 321 -15.63 -19.78 -1.66
N ASP A 322 -15.83 -20.58 -0.62
CA ASP A 322 -15.22 -20.40 0.69
C ASP A 322 -13.80 -20.99 0.77
#